data_AF-A0A914RCR3-F1
#
_entry.id   AF-A0A914RCR3-F1
#
_cell.length_a   1.000
_cell.length_b   1.000
_cell.length_c   1.000
_cell.angle_alpha   90.00
_cell.angle_beta   90.00
_cell.angle_gamma   90.00
#
_symmetry.space_group_name_H-M   'P 1'
#
loop_
_entity.id
_entity.type
_entity.pdbx_description
1 polymer ?
#
loop_
_entity_poly.entity_id
_entity_poly.type
_entity_poly.pdbx_seq_one_letter_code
_entity_poly.pdbx_strand_id
1 'polypeptide(L)'
;MGAVISSETILDENIYLRRFTGLQPITDNDPFWNQLLSFNLKISTDDRREVKQFNESQLDLLQSLMYNTQTTGNFAAFIRVFLRRAAEVKASEICEKS
;
A
#
# COMPACT_ATOMS: atom_id res chain seq x y z
N MET A 1 -3.12 9.18 15.86
CA MET A 1 -4.45 8.56 16.04
C MET A 1 -4.37 7.17 15.44
N GLY A 2 -4.30 6.15 16.29
CA GLY A 2 -4.08 4.75 15.89
C GLY A 2 -5.38 4.13 15.42
N ALA A 3 -5.44 3.75 14.14
CA ALA A 3 -6.45 2.83 13.67
C ALA A 3 -5.98 1.41 14.00
N VAL A 4 -6.67 0.78 14.94
CA VAL A 4 -6.64 -0.66 15.15
C VAL A 4 -7.48 -1.26 14.01
N ILE A 5 -6.92 -2.20 13.25
CA ILE A 5 -7.72 -3.02 12.32
C ILE A 5 -7.51 -4.48 12.72
N SER A 6 -8.65 -5.11 13.00
CA SER A 6 -8.86 -6.40 13.65
C SER A 6 -8.62 -7.59 12.71
N SER A 7 -8.49 -8.77 13.32
CA SER A 7 -7.98 -10.06 12.82
C SER A 7 -8.60 -10.72 11.58
N GLU A 8 -9.27 -9.98 10.70
CA GLU A 8 -9.80 -10.51 9.42
C GLU A 8 -9.47 -9.50 8.31
N THR A 9 -8.22 -9.44 7.89
CA THR A 9 -7.84 -8.53 6.80
C THR A 9 -8.20 -9.18 5.46
N ILE A 10 -9.48 -9.13 5.07
CA ILE A 10 -9.89 -9.49 3.72
C ILE A 10 -9.33 -8.41 2.79
N LEU A 11 -8.23 -8.74 2.12
CA LEU A 11 -7.50 -7.84 1.21
C LEU A 11 -8.40 -7.26 0.12
N ASP A 12 -9.37 -8.05 -0.35
CA ASP A 12 -10.34 -7.65 -1.38
C ASP A 12 -11.33 -6.59 -0.88
N GLU A 13 -11.62 -6.53 0.42
CA GLU A 13 -12.52 -5.53 0.99
C GLU A 13 -11.81 -4.20 1.30
N ASN A 14 -10.48 -4.17 1.20
CA ASN A 14 -9.71 -2.98 1.50
C ASN A 14 -9.90 -1.92 0.40
N ILE A 15 -10.66 -0.87 0.73
CA ILE A 15 -10.96 0.26 -0.16
C ILE A 15 -9.70 0.94 -0.72
N TYR A 16 -8.58 0.94 0.02
CA TYR A 16 -7.34 1.55 -0.43
C TYR A 16 -6.63 0.69 -1.46
N LEU A 17 -6.59 -0.63 -1.23
CA LEU A 17 -6.01 -1.58 -2.19
C LEU A 17 -6.85 -1.65 -3.47
N ARG A 18 -8.18 -1.71 -3.38
CA ARG A 18 -9.06 -1.66 -4.56
C ARG A 18 -8.89 -0.38 -5.37
N ARG A 19 -8.73 0.77 -4.70
CA ARG A 19 -8.46 2.04 -5.40
C ARG A 19 -7.08 2.01 -6.06
N PHE A 20 -6.07 1.48 -5.38
CA PHE A 20 -4.71 1.36 -5.90
C PHE A 20 -4.63 0.48 -7.15
N THR A 21 -5.26 -0.70 -7.12
CA THR A 21 -5.28 -1.68 -8.21
C THR A 21 -6.37 -1.40 -9.25
N GLY A 22 -7.18 -0.36 -9.06
CA GLY A 22 -8.31 -0.03 -9.90
C GLY A 22 -7.93 0.60 -11.25
N LEU A 23 -8.96 0.97 -12.02
CA LEU A 23 -8.84 1.53 -13.37
C LEU A 23 -8.73 3.06 -13.39
N GLN A 24 -8.79 3.72 -12.24
CA GLN A 24 -8.63 5.17 -12.14
C GLN A 24 -7.18 5.53 -11.85
N PRO A 25 -6.57 6.45 -12.64
CA PRO A 25 -5.23 6.94 -12.37
C PRO A 25 -5.19 7.74 -11.06
N ILE A 26 -4.13 7.53 -10.29
CA ILE A 26 -3.86 8.23 -9.03
C ILE A 26 -2.65 9.13 -9.25
N THR A 27 -2.84 10.43 -9.09
CA THR A 27 -1.75 11.40 -9.29
C THR A 27 -0.74 11.36 -8.14
N ASP A 28 0.52 11.72 -8.41
CA ASP A 28 1.60 11.73 -7.42
C ASP A 28 1.33 12.60 -6.17
N ASN A 29 0.42 13.58 -6.28
CA ASN A 29 0.08 14.51 -5.21
C ASN A 29 -1.26 14.18 -4.52
N ASP A 30 -1.90 13.07 -4.89
CA ASP A 30 -3.19 12.67 -4.30
C ASP A 30 -3.03 12.36 -2.80
N PRO A 31 -3.89 12.92 -1.92
CA PRO A 31 -3.89 12.61 -0.48
C PRO A 31 -4.06 11.12 -0.17
N PHE A 32 -4.61 10.34 -1.11
CA PHE A 32 -4.71 8.88 -1.07
C PHE A 32 -3.41 8.21 -0.61
N TRP A 33 -2.25 8.68 -1.09
CA TRP A 33 -0.96 8.05 -0.77
C TRP A 33 -0.65 8.09 0.72
N ASN A 34 -1.11 9.12 1.44
CA ASN A 34 -0.90 9.18 2.89
C ASN A 34 -1.71 8.10 3.60
N GLN A 35 -2.94 7.83 3.12
CA GLN A 35 -3.79 6.78 3.67
C GLN A 35 -3.22 5.40 3.37
N LEU A 36 -2.80 5.17 2.11
CA LEU A 36 -2.20 3.90 1.68
C LEU A 36 -0.88 3.62 2.42
N LEU A 37 0.00 4.61 2.56
CA LEU A 37 1.30 4.43 3.23
C LEU A 37 1.21 4.40 4.76
N SER A 38 0.13 4.93 5.35
CA SER A 38 -0.15 4.78 6.78
C SER A 38 -0.79 3.43 7.12
N PHE A 39 -1.17 2.65 6.11
CA PHE A 39 -1.80 1.35 6.29
C PHE A 39 -0.82 0.38 6.93
N ASN A 40 -1.20 -0.15 8.10
CA ASN A 40 -0.43 -1.15 8.82
C ASN A 40 -1.10 -2.51 8.65
N LEU A 41 -0.51 -3.36 7.81
CA LEU A 41 -0.89 -4.77 7.71
C LEU A 41 -0.33 -5.53 8.91
N LYS A 42 -1.18 -5.81 9.90
CA LYS A 42 -0.84 -6.70 11.00
C LYS A 42 -1.25 -8.12 10.64
N ILE A 43 -0.37 -8.83 9.96
CA ILE A 43 -0.56 -10.26 9.71
C ILE A 43 0.01 -10.98 10.93
N SER A 44 -0.78 -11.82 11.59
CA SER A 44 -0.26 -12.72 12.60
C SER A 44 0.56 -13.80 11.90
N THR A 45 1.89 -13.72 11.99
CA THR A 45 2.78 -14.74 11.40
C THR A 45 2.73 -16.08 12.13
N ASP A 46 2.00 -16.17 13.25
CA ASP A 46 1.85 -17.39 14.04
C ASP A 46 0.87 -18.39 13.38
N ASP A 47 -0.13 -17.89 12.63
CA ASP A 47 -1.10 -18.74 11.93
C ASP A 47 -0.72 -18.98 10.46
N ARG A 48 -0.24 -20.19 10.18
CA ARG A 48 0.11 -20.63 8.80
C ARG A 48 -1.07 -20.59 7.83
N ARG A 49 -2.31 -20.74 8.31
CA ARG A 49 -3.51 -20.68 7.45
C ARG A 49 -3.80 -19.25 7.03
N GLU A 50 -3.72 -18.30 7.97
CA GLU A 50 -3.87 -16.87 7.67
C GLU A 50 -2.80 -16.40 6.68
N VAL A 51 -1.53 -16.79 6.89
CA VAL A 51 -0.43 -16.45 5.97
C VAL A 51 -0.66 -17.03 4.58
N LYS A 52 -1.15 -18.27 4.47
CA LYS A 52 -1.44 -18.89 3.18
C LYS A 52 -2.58 -18.18 2.45
N GLN A 53 -3.68 -17.90 3.14
CA GLN A 53 -4.83 -17.20 2.58
C GLN A 53 -4.48 -15.76 2.16
N PHE A 54 -3.64 -15.09 2.94
CA PHE A 54 -3.07 -13.79 2.60
C PHE A 54 -2.28 -13.87 1.29
N ASN A 55 -1.34 -14.82 1.17
CA ASN A 55 -0.52 -14.97 -0.04
C ASN A 55 -1.37 -15.26 -1.28
N GLU A 56 -2.40 -16.09 -1.17
CA GLU A 56 -3.31 -16.40 -2.28
C GLU A 56 -4.10 -15.15 -2.71
N SER A 57 -4.67 -14.40 -1.77
CA SER A 57 -5.45 -13.18 -2.08
C SER A 57 -4.60 -11.99 -2.54
N GLN A 58 -3.31 -11.93 -2.20
CA GLN A 58 -2.40 -10.91 -2.72
C GLN A 58 -2.12 -11.06 -4.22
N LEU A 59 -2.09 -12.30 -4.73
CA LEU A 59 -1.73 -12.56 -6.12
C LEU A 59 -2.71 -11.91 -7.09
N ASP A 60 -4.01 -11.99 -6.83
CA ASP A 60 -5.04 -11.40 -7.69
C ASP A 60 -4.98 -9.87 -7.71
N LEU A 61 -4.69 -9.26 -6.55
CA LEU A 61 -4.48 -7.82 -6.43
C LEU A 61 -3.24 -7.36 -7.20
N LEU A 62 -2.13 -8.09 -7.07
CA LEU A 62 -0.87 -7.77 -7.75
C LEU A 62 -1.01 -7.95 -9.27
N GLN A 63 -1.70 -9.00 -9.72
CA GLN A 63 -2.01 -9.18 -11.14
C GLN A 63 -2.86 -8.03 -11.68
N SER A 64 -3.92 -7.66 -10.95
CA SER A 64 -4.78 -6.52 -11.32
C SER A 64 -4.00 -5.21 -11.39
N LEU A 65 -3.12 -4.95 -10.42
CA LEU A 65 -2.25 -3.79 -10.41
C LEU A 65 -1.34 -3.73 -11.64
N MET A 66 -0.70 -4.85 -11.98
CA MET A 66 0.23 -4.93 -13.10
C MET A 66 -0.49 -4.75 -14.43
N TYR A 67 -1.66 -5.39 -14.60
CA TYR A 67 -2.47 -5.24 -15.80
C TYR A 67 -2.97 -3.80 -15.97
N ASN A 68 -3.52 -3.21 -14.90
CA ASN A 68 -4.09 -1.86 -14.94
C ASN A 68 -3.02 -0.76 -15.01
N THR A 69 -1.80 -1.04 -14.54
CA THR A 69 -0.68 -0.08 -14.54
C THR A 69 -0.34 0.46 -15.92
N GLN A 70 -0.51 -0.32 -16.98
CA GLN A 70 -0.26 0.16 -18.34
C GLN A 70 -1.20 1.32 -18.73
N THR A 71 -2.40 1.37 -18.13
CA THR A 71 -3.40 2.41 -18.38
C THR A 71 -3.38 3.49 -17.30
N THR A 72 -3.30 3.12 -16.02
CA THR A 72 -3.44 4.07 -14.91
C THR A 72 -2.11 4.68 -14.46
N GLY A 73 -0.99 4.00 -14.69
CA GLY A 73 0.31 4.38 -14.17
C GLY A 73 0.45 4.29 -12.64
N ASN A 74 -0.51 3.65 -11.95
CA ASN A 74 -0.58 3.66 -10.48
C ASN A 74 0.67 3.05 -9.81
N PHE A 75 1.23 1.96 -10.36
CA PHE A 75 2.47 1.40 -9.82
C PHE A 75 3.66 2.37 -9.97
N ALA A 76 3.80 3.01 -11.12
CA ALA A 76 4.86 3.98 -11.34
C ALA A 76 4.70 5.22 -10.42
N ALA A 77 3.47 5.71 -10.23
CA ALA A 77 3.16 6.77 -9.28
C ALA A 77 3.52 6.36 -7.85
N PHE A 78 3.17 5.14 -7.45
CA PHE A 78 3.53 4.59 -6.14
C PHE A 78 5.05 4.59 -5.91
N ILE A 79 5.84 4.09 -6.87
CA ILE A 79 7.30 4.09 -6.74
C ILE A 79 7.86 5.52 -6.57
N ARG A 80 7.37 6.48 -7.37
CA ARG A 80 7.81 7.88 -7.26
C ARG A 80 7.47 8.48 -5.89
N VAL A 81 6.24 8.29 -5.44
CA VAL A 81 5.79 8.80 -4.14
C VAL A 81 6.54 8.13 -2.99
N PHE A 82 6.73 6.82 -3.04
CA PHE A 82 7.49 6.07 -2.04
C PHE A 82 8.94 6.58 -1.94
N LEU A 83 9.63 6.71 -3.08
CA LEU A 83 11.01 7.23 -3.09
C LEU A 83 11.09 8.67 -2.57
N ARG A 84 10.13 9.52 -2.94
CA ARG A 84 10.04 10.90 -2.41
C ARG A 84 9.88 10.90 -0.89
N ARG A 85 8.95 10.11 -0.35
CA ARG A 85 8.72 10.00 1.10
C ARG A 85 9.93 9.43 1.83
N ALA A 86 10.57 8.39 1.29
CA ALA A 86 11.78 7.81 1.89
C ALA A 86 12.94 8.82 1.93
N ALA A 87 13.09 9.64 0.90
CA ALA A 87 14.08 10.71 0.87
C ALA A 87 13.77 11.83 1.89
N GLU A 88 12.50 12.23 2.02
CA GLU A 88 12.03 13.19 3.03
C GLU A 88 12.34 12.70 4.44
N VAL A 89 12.02 11.44 4.76
CA VAL A 89 12.29 10.83 6.06
C VAL A 89 13.78 10.81 6.37
N LYS A 90 14.62 10.38 5.41
CA LYS A 90 16.08 10.39 5.57
C LYS A 90 16.63 11.79 5.82
N ALA A 91 16.09 12.81 5.14
CA ALA A 91 16.51 14.19 5.34
C ALA A 91 16.10 14.73 6.73
N SER A 92 14.89 14.39 7.21
CA SER A 92 14.44 14.79 8.55
C SER A 92 15.29 14.17 9.67
N GLU A 93 15.70 12.90 9.54
CA GLU A 93 16.58 12.25 10.52
C GLU A 93 17.97 12.89 10.60
N ILE A 94 18.47 13.44 9.50
CA ILE A 94 19.76 14.15 9.46
C ILE A 94 19.64 15.50 10.17
N CYS A 95 18.52 16.22 9.96
CA CYS A 95 18.27 17.53 10.55
C CYS A 95 17.99 17.44 12.07
N GLU A 96 17.36 16.37 12.56
CA GLU A 96 17.18 16.14 14.00
C GLU A 96 18.49 15.78 14.73
N LYS A 97 19.54 15.36 14.00
CA LYS A 97 20.84 14.96 14.57
C LYS A 97 21.91 16.06 14.48
N SER A 98 21.59 17.23 13.92
CA SER A 98 22.48 18.39 13.77
C SER A 98 22.13 19.50 14.74
#